data_AF-A0A285BVL3-F1
#
_entry.id   AF-A0A285BVL3-F1
#
_cell.length_a   1.000
_cell.length_b   1.000
_cell.length_c   1.000
_cell.angle_alpha   90.00
_cell.angle_beta   90.00
_cell.angle_gamma   90.00
#
_symmetry.space_group_name_H-M   'P 1'
#
loop_
_entity.id
_entity.type
_entity.pdbx_description
1 polymer ?
#
loop_
_entity_poly.entity_id
_entity_poly.type
_entity_poly.pdbx_seq_one_letter_code
_entity_poly.pdbx_strand_id
1 'polypeptide(L)'
;MRICDLSQGLGISRQMVVKLKKRGMPTDSLQAAIAWRESNIDPFRSKSGRIGGNTGVKYQYAEVNKSSFTGKKICNEAELKVFEETVTETIPNLYFERVDWLAMALKDAGVRVTGAQVIEIQDNLFVSYLEELIYGRFQINRYFELPPLSLMKLDSPERKAVIASLDKILSEELTL
;
A
#
# COMPACT_ATOMS: atom_id res chain seq x y z
N MET A 1 34.88 13.54 16.24
CA MET A 1 33.81 12.57 16.61
C MET A 1 33.71 11.45 15.57
N ARG A 2 33.22 10.25 15.94
CA ARG A 2 32.98 9.19 14.94
C ARG A 2 31.78 9.54 14.08
N ILE A 3 31.74 9.04 12.85
CA ILE A 3 30.64 9.26 11.89
C ILE A 3 29.30 8.79 12.48
N CYS A 4 29.29 7.71 13.26
CA CYS A 4 28.11 7.20 13.94
C CYS A 4 27.54 8.21 14.95
N ASP A 5 28.40 8.80 15.77
CA ASP A 5 28.01 9.74 16.82
C ASP A 5 27.47 11.05 16.20
N LEU A 6 28.12 11.53 15.12
CA LEU A 6 27.65 12.69 14.35
C LEU A 6 26.32 12.42 13.63
N SER A 7 26.15 11.23 13.06
CA SER A 7 24.92 10.82 12.37
C SER A 7 23.72 10.85 13.32
N GLN A 8 23.90 10.34 14.55
CA GLN A 8 22.87 10.37 15.59
C GLN A 8 22.58 11.81 16.05
N GLY A 9 23.61 12.60 16.36
CA GLY A 9 23.44 13.98 16.82
C GLY A 9 22.82 14.91 15.78
N LEU A 10 23.07 14.68 14.49
CA LEU A 10 22.53 15.48 13.38
C LEU A 10 21.19 14.97 12.84
N GLY A 11 20.72 13.80 13.30
CA GLY A 11 19.48 13.18 12.82
C GLY A 11 19.50 12.82 11.32
N ILE A 12 20.67 12.45 10.77
CA ILE A 12 20.85 12.13 9.35
C ILE A 12 21.57 10.78 9.17
N SER A 13 21.45 10.16 8.01
CA SER A 13 22.11 8.87 7.74
C SER A 13 23.65 9.00 7.75
N ARG A 14 24.34 7.91 8.14
CA ARG A 14 25.82 7.86 8.13
C ARG A 14 26.40 8.16 6.74
N GLN A 15 25.74 7.70 5.68
CA GLN A 15 26.13 8.00 4.30
C GLN A 15 26.04 9.50 3.99
N MET A 16 25.02 10.18 4.52
CA MET A 16 24.89 11.63 4.38
C MET A 16 26.02 12.38 5.11
N VAL A 17 26.39 11.94 6.32
CA VAL A 17 27.55 12.50 7.04
C VAL A 17 28.84 12.36 6.23
N VAL A 18 29.08 11.19 5.62
CA VAL A 18 30.25 10.98 4.74
C VAL A 18 30.23 11.93 3.54
N LYS A 19 29.06 12.12 2.92
CA LYS A 19 28.88 13.06 1.80
C LYS A 19 29.13 14.50 2.21
N LEU A 20 28.66 14.92 3.38
CA LEU A 20 28.87 16.28 3.91
C LEU A 20 30.32 16.50 4.35
N LYS A 21 30.98 15.50 4.92
CA LYS A 21 32.43 15.54 5.22
C LYS A 21 33.24 15.79 3.95
N LYS A 22 32.92 15.11 2.83
CA LYS A 22 33.56 15.35 1.53
C LYS A 22 33.33 16.78 1.00
N ARG A 23 32.29 17.47 1.47
CA ARG A 23 31.98 18.86 1.14
C ARG A 23 32.61 19.87 2.11
N GLY A 24 33.38 19.41 3.10
CA GLY A 24 34.05 20.28 4.07
C GLY A 24 33.30 20.50 5.38
N MET A 25 32.27 19.71 5.69
CA MET A 25 31.61 19.76 6.99
C MET A 25 32.61 19.33 8.10
N PRO A 26 32.82 20.14 9.15
CA PRO A 26 33.67 19.79 10.29
C PRO A 26 33.10 18.56 11.01
N THR A 27 33.99 17.70 11.52
CA THR A 27 33.61 16.42 12.16
C THR A 27 34.05 16.32 13.61
N ASP A 28 34.50 17.44 14.15
CA ASP A 28 35.31 17.56 15.34
C ASP A 28 34.37 17.77 16.53
N SER A 29 33.32 18.57 16.32
CA SER A 29 32.20 18.79 17.25
C SER A 29 30.84 18.77 16.52
N LEU A 30 29.79 18.39 17.24
CA LEU A 30 28.42 18.41 16.74
C LEU A 30 27.96 19.84 16.41
N GLN A 31 28.30 20.80 17.28
CA GLN A 31 27.90 22.21 17.13
C GLN A 31 28.51 22.85 15.87
N ALA A 32 29.79 22.58 15.56
CA ALA A 32 30.42 23.05 14.34
C ALA A 32 29.75 22.46 13.09
N ALA A 33 29.35 21.18 13.15
CA ALA A 33 28.65 20.53 12.05
C ALA A 33 27.24 21.12 11.81
N ILE A 34 26.52 21.50 12.88
CA ILE A 34 25.21 22.18 12.77
C ILE A 34 25.37 23.56 12.13
N ALA A 35 26.27 24.39 12.65
CA ALA A 35 26.52 25.74 12.12
C ALA A 35 26.94 25.70 10.64
N TRP A 36 27.80 24.75 10.27
CA TRP A 36 28.19 24.56 8.87
C TRP A 36 26.99 24.20 7.99
N ARG A 37 26.10 23.31 8.47
CA ARG A 37 24.90 22.89 7.73
C ARG A 37 23.91 24.04 7.55
N GLU A 38 23.74 24.90 8.55
CA GLU A 38 22.89 26.09 8.48
C GLU A 38 23.39 27.08 7.41
N SER A 39 24.70 27.27 7.29
CA SER A 39 25.27 28.21 6.32
C SER A 39 25.44 27.64 4.90
N ASN A 40 25.55 26.32 4.75
CA ASN A 40 25.94 25.68 3.47
C ASN A 40 24.87 24.82 2.81
N ILE A 41 23.76 24.50 3.51
CA ILE A 41 22.66 23.73 2.91
C ILE A 41 21.62 24.70 2.34
N ASP A 42 21.42 24.63 1.03
CA ASP A 42 20.37 25.37 0.32
C ASP A 42 18.96 24.94 0.81
N PRO A 43 18.18 25.88 1.41
CA PRO A 43 16.84 25.62 1.89
C PRO A 43 15.89 25.10 0.80
N PHE A 44 16.04 25.54 -0.46
CA PHE A 44 15.14 25.23 -1.56
C PHE A 44 15.41 23.85 -2.20
N ARG A 45 16.62 23.30 -2.00
CA ARG A 45 16.97 21.94 -2.45
C ARG A 45 16.71 20.87 -1.39
N SER A 46 16.27 21.28 -0.21
CA SER A 46 15.90 20.39 0.88
C SER A 46 14.39 20.44 1.08
N LYS A 47 13.69 19.31 0.94
CA LYS A 47 12.25 19.24 1.26
C LYS A 47 12.05 19.70 2.71
N SER A 48 11.43 20.88 2.90
CA SER A 48 11.00 21.51 4.17
C SER A 48 12.00 21.42 5.34
N GLY A 49 12.86 22.44 5.50
CA GLY A 49 13.51 22.72 6.79
C GLY A 49 14.45 21.64 7.34
N ARG A 50 15.03 20.79 6.48
CA ARG A 50 15.90 19.64 6.85
C ARG A 50 17.26 20.02 7.46
N ILE A 51 17.46 21.28 7.81
CA ILE A 51 18.67 21.79 8.47
C ILE A 51 18.89 21.06 9.82
N GLY A 52 17.81 20.84 10.58
CA GLY A 52 17.81 20.14 11.87
C GLY A 52 17.82 18.61 11.84
N GLY A 53 17.90 18.00 10.65
CA GLY A 53 17.88 16.53 10.48
C GLY A 53 16.63 16.00 9.79
N ASN A 54 16.60 14.69 9.55
CA ASN A 54 15.46 14.00 9.00
C ASN A 54 14.51 13.64 10.14
N THR A 55 13.59 14.54 10.48
CA THR A 55 12.35 14.17 11.18
C THR A 55 11.44 13.44 10.19
N GLY A 56 11.93 12.32 9.65
CA GLY A 56 11.00 11.32 9.16
C GLY A 56 10.13 11.02 10.37
N VAL A 57 8.85 11.42 10.31
CA VAL A 57 7.85 10.91 11.23
C VAL A 57 8.06 9.40 11.18
N LYS A 58 8.65 8.83 12.25
CA LYS A 58 8.50 7.40 12.44
C LYS A 58 7.00 7.25 12.42
N TYR A 59 6.47 6.48 11.48
CA TYR A 59 5.11 6.00 11.59
C TYR A 59 5.04 5.37 12.98
N GLN A 60 4.56 6.13 13.95
CA GLN A 60 4.07 5.60 15.18
C GLN A 60 2.87 4.83 14.68
N TYR A 61 2.95 3.50 14.69
CA TYR A 61 1.74 2.72 14.83
C TYR A 61 0.99 3.40 15.97
N ALA A 62 -0.15 4.02 15.66
CA ALA A 62 -1.03 4.47 16.72
C ALA A 62 -1.15 3.27 17.65
N GLU A 63 -0.78 3.44 18.92
CA GLU A 63 -1.15 2.46 19.93
C GLU A 63 -2.67 2.52 19.99
N VAL A 64 -3.31 1.76 19.10
CA VAL A 64 -4.73 1.53 19.14
C VAL A 64 -4.95 0.87 20.48
N ASN A 65 -5.59 1.61 21.38
CA ASN A 65 -6.05 1.12 22.66
C ASN A 65 -6.77 -0.21 22.42
N LYS A 66 -6.10 -1.33 22.72
CA LYS A 66 -6.64 -2.69 22.64
C LYS A 66 -7.82 -2.92 23.62
N SER A 67 -8.26 -1.89 24.32
CA SER A 67 -9.18 -1.95 25.45
C SER A 67 -10.66 -1.78 25.09
N SER A 68 -11.04 -1.61 23.82
CA SER A 68 -12.46 -1.48 23.44
C SER A 68 -13.02 -2.61 22.58
N PHE A 69 -12.38 -3.79 22.54
CA PHE A 69 -12.98 -4.96 21.91
C PHE A 69 -13.67 -5.85 22.95
N THR A 70 -14.93 -5.53 23.26
CA THR A 70 -15.88 -6.43 23.93
C THR A 70 -16.55 -7.38 22.94
N GLY A 71 -15.86 -7.77 21.86
CA GLY A 71 -16.23 -8.92 21.05
C GLY A 71 -15.61 -10.16 21.69
N LYS A 72 -16.45 -11.12 22.08
CA LYS A 72 -16.06 -12.39 22.72
C LYS A 72 -14.90 -13.03 21.94
N LYS A 73 -13.68 -12.96 22.48
CA LYS A 73 -12.48 -13.55 21.87
C LYS A 73 -12.54 -15.07 22.05
N ILE A 74 -13.21 -15.75 21.14
CA ILE A 74 -13.13 -17.21 21.01
C ILE A 74 -12.73 -17.48 19.57
N CYS A 75 -11.45 -17.25 19.28
CA CYS A 75 -10.78 -17.89 18.15
C CYS A 75 -9.48 -18.45 18.72
N ASN A 76 -9.29 -19.77 18.67
CA ASN A 76 -7.99 -20.37 18.90
C ASN A 76 -7.01 -19.91 17.80
N GLU A 77 -5.70 -19.98 18.02
CA GLU A 77 -4.67 -19.56 17.05
C GLU A 77 -4.85 -20.24 15.68
N ALA A 78 -5.30 -21.50 15.67
CA ALA A 78 -5.66 -22.22 14.44
C ALA A 78 -6.87 -21.59 13.71
N GLU A 79 -7.90 -21.15 14.44
CA GLU A 79 -9.10 -20.52 13.86
C GLU A 79 -8.78 -19.12 13.33
N LEU A 80 -7.88 -18.39 13.99
CA LEU A 80 -7.36 -17.11 13.50
C LEU A 80 -6.57 -17.29 12.20
N LYS A 81 -5.72 -18.32 12.10
CA LYS A 81 -4.95 -18.61 10.88
C LYS A 81 -5.87 -18.97 9.71
N VAL A 82 -6.87 -19.82 9.93
CA VAL A 82 -7.86 -20.18 8.91
C VAL A 82 -8.65 -18.94 8.47
N PHE A 83 -9.05 -18.11 9.42
CA PHE A 83 -9.74 -16.85 9.14
C PHE A 83 -8.87 -15.91 8.30
N GLU A 84 -7.60 -15.71 8.69
CA GLU A 84 -6.63 -14.91 7.95
C GLU A 84 -6.46 -15.44 6.51
N GLU A 85 -6.16 -16.73 6.33
CA GLU A 85 -6.00 -17.37 5.00
C GLU A 85 -7.26 -17.23 4.14
N THR A 86 -8.44 -17.39 4.74
CA THR A 86 -9.72 -17.22 4.04
C THR A 86 -9.84 -15.81 3.47
N VAL A 87 -9.46 -14.81 4.26
CA VAL A 87 -9.61 -13.41 3.91
C VAL A 87 -8.47 -12.92 3.00
N THR A 88 -7.22 -13.35 3.19
CA THR A 88 -6.12 -12.86 2.35
C THR A 88 -5.94 -13.62 1.05
N GLU A 89 -6.45 -14.85 0.93
CA GLU A 89 -6.22 -15.70 -0.24
C GLU A 89 -7.55 -16.19 -0.85
N THR A 90 -8.43 -16.81 -0.06
CA THR A 90 -9.61 -17.48 -0.60
C THR A 90 -10.63 -16.50 -1.20
N ILE A 91 -10.98 -15.45 -0.45
CA ILE A 91 -11.93 -14.43 -0.93
C ILE A 91 -11.37 -13.71 -2.17
N PRO A 92 -10.11 -13.24 -2.18
CA PRO A 92 -9.57 -12.62 -3.38
C PRO A 92 -9.56 -13.51 -4.62
N ASN A 93 -9.18 -14.78 -4.46
CA ASN A 93 -9.17 -15.72 -5.57
C ASN A 93 -10.59 -16.00 -6.10
N LEU A 94 -11.57 -16.13 -5.21
CA LEU A 94 -12.95 -16.39 -5.62
C LEU A 94 -13.62 -15.17 -6.27
N TYR A 95 -13.46 -13.99 -5.68
CA TYR A 95 -14.25 -12.82 -6.06
C TYR A 95 -13.52 -11.88 -7.02
N PHE A 96 -12.19 -11.83 -6.96
CA PHE A 96 -11.41 -10.86 -7.74
C PHE A 96 -10.69 -11.45 -8.95
N GLU A 97 -10.33 -12.74 -8.95
CA GLU A 97 -9.79 -13.40 -10.15
C GLU A 97 -10.87 -13.74 -11.19
N ARG A 98 -12.11 -14.00 -10.76
CA ARG A 98 -13.23 -14.42 -11.62
C ARG A 98 -14.10 -13.25 -12.07
N VAL A 99 -13.51 -12.33 -12.83
CA VAL A 99 -14.23 -11.14 -13.35
C VAL A 99 -15.36 -11.54 -14.31
N ASP A 100 -15.26 -12.71 -14.94
CA ASP A 100 -16.32 -13.33 -15.73
C ASP A 100 -17.60 -13.59 -14.93
N TRP A 101 -17.48 -13.98 -13.65
CA TRP A 101 -18.63 -14.18 -12.77
C TRP A 101 -19.37 -12.89 -12.46
N LEU A 102 -18.63 -11.80 -12.22
CA LEU A 102 -19.23 -10.48 -12.02
C LEU A 102 -19.98 -10.04 -13.28
N ALA A 103 -19.39 -10.22 -14.46
CA ALA A 103 -20.04 -9.90 -15.74
C ALA A 103 -21.35 -10.69 -15.92
N MET A 104 -21.35 -12.00 -15.65
CA MET A 104 -22.56 -12.83 -15.73
C MET A 104 -23.62 -12.38 -14.72
N ALA A 105 -23.25 -12.12 -13.47
CA ALA A 105 -24.19 -11.68 -12.44
C ALA A 105 -24.84 -10.31 -12.79
N LEU A 106 -24.06 -9.36 -13.33
CA LEU A 106 -24.58 -8.07 -13.78
C LEU A 106 -25.54 -8.23 -14.97
N LYS A 107 -25.20 -9.12 -15.90
CA LYS A 107 -26.05 -9.46 -17.04
C LYS A 107 -27.38 -10.10 -16.59
N ASP A 108 -27.33 -11.10 -15.70
CA ASP A 108 -28.51 -11.78 -15.17
C ASP A 108 -29.43 -10.81 -14.41
N ALA A 109 -28.84 -9.82 -13.74
CA ALA A 109 -29.57 -8.73 -13.09
C ALA A 109 -30.10 -7.66 -14.07
N GLY A 110 -29.86 -7.80 -15.38
CA GLY A 110 -30.31 -6.87 -16.41
C GLY A 110 -29.53 -5.55 -16.47
N VAL A 111 -28.36 -5.47 -15.84
CA VAL A 111 -27.52 -4.27 -15.80
C VAL A 111 -26.74 -4.16 -17.11
N ARG A 112 -26.90 -3.02 -17.81
CA ARG A 112 -26.19 -2.74 -19.06
C ARG A 112 -24.82 -2.13 -18.77
N VAL A 113 -23.77 -2.92 -18.96
CA VAL A 113 -22.36 -2.54 -18.77
C VAL A 113 -21.51 -3.06 -19.92
N THR A 114 -20.37 -2.42 -20.17
CA THR A 114 -19.30 -2.95 -21.02
C THR A 114 -18.27 -3.72 -20.20
N GLY A 115 -17.44 -4.54 -20.85
CA GLY A 115 -16.35 -5.26 -20.20
C GLY A 115 -15.37 -4.33 -19.49
N ALA A 116 -15.09 -3.15 -20.06
CA ALA A 116 -14.28 -2.13 -19.39
C ALA A 116 -14.93 -1.62 -18.09
N GLN A 117 -16.24 -1.39 -18.10
CA GLN A 117 -16.99 -0.98 -16.90
C GLN A 117 -17.06 -2.10 -15.86
N VAL A 118 -17.13 -3.37 -16.27
CA VAL A 118 -17.05 -4.50 -15.33
C VAL A 118 -15.70 -4.51 -14.60
N ILE A 119 -14.60 -4.28 -15.31
CA ILE A 119 -13.27 -4.18 -14.67
C ILE A 119 -13.22 -2.99 -13.71
N GLU A 120 -13.78 -1.83 -14.08
CA GLU A 120 -13.84 -0.67 -13.21
C GLU A 120 -14.65 -0.94 -11.93
N ILE A 121 -15.80 -1.63 -12.05
CA ILE A 121 -16.60 -2.05 -10.89
C ILE A 121 -15.78 -3.01 -10.01
N GLN A 122 -15.10 -3.99 -10.62
CA GLN A 122 -14.26 -4.94 -9.91
C GLN A 122 -13.12 -4.25 -9.14
N ASP A 123 -12.43 -3.30 -9.78
CA ASP A 123 -11.34 -2.54 -9.16
C ASP A 123 -11.85 -1.74 -7.95
N ASN A 124 -13.03 -1.12 -8.05
CA ASN A 124 -13.64 -0.38 -6.93
C ASN A 124 -14.06 -1.29 -5.77
N LEU A 125 -14.61 -2.47 -6.08
CA LEU A 125 -14.95 -3.48 -5.06
C LEU A 125 -13.69 -3.97 -4.35
N PHE A 126 -12.60 -4.18 -5.09
CA PHE A 126 -11.33 -4.60 -4.52
C PHE A 126 -10.70 -3.53 -3.62
N VAL A 127 -10.76 -2.25 -3.99
CA VAL A 127 -10.31 -1.15 -3.13
C VAL A 127 -11.11 -1.10 -1.83
N SER A 128 -12.44 -1.18 -1.93
CA SER A 128 -13.32 -1.18 -0.74
C SER A 128 -13.02 -2.38 0.18
N TYR A 129 -12.74 -3.53 -0.43
CA TYR A 129 -12.30 -4.72 0.29
C TYR A 129 -10.99 -4.49 1.05
N LEU A 130 -9.97 -3.94 0.39
CA LEU A 130 -8.69 -3.64 1.03
C LEU A 130 -8.82 -2.61 2.16
N GLU A 131 -9.68 -1.61 2.01
CA GLU A 131 -9.95 -0.63 3.06
C GLU A 131 -10.53 -1.31 4.32
N GLU A 132 -11.45 -2.25 4.17
CA GLU A 132 -12.01 -3.01 5.29
C GLU A 132 -10.99 -3.95 5.95
N LEU A 133 -10.05 -4.50 5.17
CA LEU A 133 -8.96 -5.32 5.71
C LEU A 133 -7.98 -4.51 6.56
N ILE A 134 -7.56 -3.36 6.05
CA ILE A 134 -6.48 -2.56 6.63
C ILE A 134 -7.00 -1.66 7.74
N TYR A 135 -8.11 -0.97 7.51
CA TYR A 135 -8.65 0.06 8.39
C TYR A 135 -9.97 -0.33 9.05
N GLY A 136 -10.68 -1.29 8.46
CA GLY A 136 -11.98 -1.75 8.94
C GLY A 136 -11.89 -2.77 10.07
N ARG A 137 -12.88 -3.67 10.10
CA ARG A 137 -13.10 -4.57 11.24
C ARG A 137 -12.03 -5.65 11.39
N PHE A 138 -11.32 -5.97 10.32
CA PHE A 138 -10.44 -7.14 10.27
C PHE A 138 -9.02 -6.82 10.77
N GLN A 139 -8.53 -5.60 10.59
CA GLN A 139 -7.20 -5.12 11.03
C GLN A 139 -6.06 -6.13 10.75
N ILE A 140 -6.12 -6.83 9.61
CA ILE A 140 -5.15 -7.86 9.26
C ILE A 140 -3.87 -7.17 8.77
N ASN A 141 -2.77 -7.39 9.48
CA ASN A 141 -1.50 -6.70 9.25
C ASN A 141 -0.49 -7.63 8.55
N ARG A 142 -0.86 -8.12 7.35
CA ARG A 142 -0.05 -9.02 6.52
C ARG A 142 -0.01 -8.61 5.04
N TYR A 143 0.94 -9.18 4.31
CA TYR A 143 1.04 -9.06 2.86
C TYR A 143 -0.14 -9.77 2.18
N PHE A 144 -0.73 -9.11 1.19
CA PHE A 144 -1.75 -9.68 0.31
C PHE A 144 -1.23 -9.67 -1.12
N GLU A 145 -1.60 -10.69 -1.89
CA GLU A 145 -1.30 -10.73 -3.32
C GLU A 145 -2.37 -9.94 -4.08
N LEU A 146 -1.94 -9.12 -5.03
CA LEU A 146 -2.84 -8.38 -5.88
C LEU A 146 -3.37 -9.32 -6.99
N PRO A 147 -4.68 -9.31 -7.27
CA PRO A 147 -5.23 -10.08 -8.37
C PRO A 147 -4.48 -9.78 -9.68
N PRO A 148 -4.21 -10.80 -10.53
CA PRO A 148 -3.41 -10.63 -11.74
C PRO A 148 -3.91 -9.48 -12.64
N LEU A 149 -5.23 -9.32 -12.75
CA LEU A 149 -5.86 -8.27 -13.56
C LEU A 149 -5.51 -6.86 -13.05
N SER A 150 -5.47 -6.66 -11.73
CA SER A 150 -5.12 -5.39 -11.08
C SER A 150 -3.64 -5.02 -11.29
N LEU A 151 -2.80 -6.00 -11.60
CA LEU A 151 -1.38 -5.81 -11.93
C LEU A 151 -1.13 -5.55 -13.43
N MET A 152 -2.12 -5.78 -14.30
CA MET A 152 -1.94 -5.61 -15.74
C MET A 152 -1.86 -4.14 -16.15
N LYS A 153 -0.92 -3.84 -17.05
CA LYS A 153 -0.83 -2.51 -17.69
C LYS A 153 -2.13 -2.22 -18.44
N LEU A 154 -2.61 -0.98 -18.32
CA LEU A 154 -3.85 -0.51 -18.94
C LEU A 154 -3.92 -0.81 -20.45
N ASP A 155 -2.83 -0.56 -21.18
CA ASP A 155 -2.79 -0.71 -22.64
C ASP A 155 -2.34 -2.10 -23.13
N SER A 156 -2.13 -3.04 -22.22
CA SER A 156 -1.59 -4.37 -22.54
C SER A 156 -2.54 -5.18 -23.44
N PRO A 157 -2.01 -5.96 -24.41
CA PRO A 157 -2.83 -6.82 -25.25
C PRO A 157 -3.57 -7.87 -24.41
N GLU A 158 -3.00 -8.34 -23.30
CA GLU A 158 -3.62 -9.27 -22.37
C GLU A 158 -4.86 -8.65 -21.72
N ARG A 159 -4.77 -7.42 -21.21
CA ARG A 159 -5.93 -6.72 -20.62
C ARG A 159 -7.02 -6.45 -21.65
N LYS A 160 -6.64 -6.09 -22.88
CA LYS A 160 -7.60 -5.90 -23.99
C LYS A 160 -8.31 -7.20 -24.37
N ALA A 161 -7.60 -8.32 -24.36
CA ALA A 161 -8.19 -9.64 -24.60
C ALA A 161 -9.21 -10.03 -23.52
N VAL A 162 -8.92 -9.73 -22.24
CA VAL A 162 -9.87 -9.93 -21.15
C VAL A 162 -11.12 -9.08 -21.34
N ILE A 163 -10.97 -7.78 -21.66
CA ILE A 163 -12.10 -6.87 -21.94
C ILE A 163 -12.96 -7.42 -23.08
N ALA A 164 -12.36 -7.82 -24.19
CA ALA A 164 -13.09 -8.36 -25.33
C ALA A 164 -13.83 -9.67 -24.98
N SER A 165 -13.24 -10.52 -24.14
CA SER A 165 -13.91 -11.72 -23.63
C SER A 165 -15.13 -11.38 -22.77
N LEU A 166 -15.02 -10.36 -21.91
CA LEU A 166 -16.14 -9.90 -21.08
C LEU A 166 -17.24 -9.27 -21.93
N ASP A 167 -16.88 -8.44 -22.91
CA ASP A 167 -17.84 -7.87 -23.87
C ASP A 167 -18.63 -8.97 -24.57
N LYS A 168 -17.96 -10.07 -24.97
CA LYS A 168 -18.62 -11.23 -25.57
C LYS A 168 -19.65 -11.86 -24.63
N ILE A 169 -19.28 -12.13 -23.37
CA ILE A 169 -20.17 -12.70 -22.34
C ILE A 169 -21.42 -11.83 -22.14
N LEU A 170 -21.22 -10.51 -22.10
CA LEU A 170 -22.28 -9.53 -21.90
C LEU A 170 -23.20 -9.41 -23.13
N SER A 171 -22.69 -9.71 -24.32
CA SER A 171 -23.40 -9.59 -25.60
C SER A 171 -24.19 -10.84 -26.00
N GLU A 172 -23.77 -12.04 -25.55
CA GLU A 172 -24.48 -13.28 -25.86
C GLU A 172 -25.88 -13.25 -25.24
N GLU A 173 -26.95 -13.50 -25.99
CA GLU A 173 -28.28 -13.68 -25.37
C GLU A 173 -28.25 -14.92 -24.47
N LEU A 174 -28.78 -14.82 -23.25
CA LEU A 174 -29.01 -15.99 -22.41
C LEU A 174 -30.03 -16.87 -23.13
N THR A 175 -29.54 -17.92 -23.80
CA THR A 175 -30.39 -19.03 -24.24
C THR A 175 -30.92 -19.72 -22.99
N LEU A 176 -32.10 -19.30 -22.54
CA LEU A 176 -32.94 -20.01 -21.58
C LEU A 176 -33.56 -21.24 -22.23
#